data_AF-A0A1I8B2I7-F1
#
_entry.id   AF-A0A1I8B2I7-F1
#
_cell.length_a   1.000
_cell.length_b   1.000
_cell.length_c   1.000
_cell.angle_alpha   90.00
_cell.angle_beta   90.00
_cell.angle_gamma   90.00
#
_symmetry.space_group_name_H-M   'P 1'
#
loop_
_entity.id
_entity.type
_entity.pdbx_description
1 polymer ?
#
loop_
_entity_poly.entity_id
_entity_poly.type
_entity_poly.pdbx_seq_one_letter_code
_entity_poly.pdbx_strand_id
1 'polypeptide(L)'
;MNLGNIKNFDGIQDTSLFTKIAELTTELKNFARETEKVQFIRLSNKIDSCLYTNVNSSDKAYVTVNEGRIEYHETENRKNNYEIVLYAKNSFNKELNCCRSILFYFEVKMIMDNYSNSYAEIGFEEVKEVNATIYLSNAPYSGDNQKFNWKNGDTFGCGVVFPPNKSTDSYIFFTKNGKKLGKSIQLQENVDNLLPSISLCLCSVEVNFGNDYFYYDVSKHY
;
A
#
# COMPACT_ATOMS: atom_id res chain seq x y z
N MET A 1 61.07 -47.67 -22.53
CA MET A 1 60.27 -46.43 -22.64
C MET A 1 60.19 -45.83 -21.24
N ASN A 2 60.78 -44.65 -21.07
CA ASN A 2 60.95 -44.00 -19.78
C ASN A 2 59.74 -43.07 -19.54
N LEU A 3 58.94 -43.34 -18.51
CA LEU A 3 57.83 -42.49 -18.09
C LEU A 3 58.42 -41.25 -17.42
N GLY A 4 58.38 -40.14 -18.15
CA GLY A 4 58.88 -38.85 -17.69
C GLY A 4 58.11 -38.32 -16.48
N ASN A 5 58.88 -37.87 -15.49
CA ASN A 5 58.42 -37.19 -14.28
C ASN A 5 57.48 -36.02 -14.58
N ILE A 6 56.22 -36.15 -14.18
CA ILE A 6 55.30 -35.01 -14.07
C ILE A 6 55.70 -34.26 -12.80
N LYS A 7 56.29 -33.08 -12.97
CA LYS A 7 56.59 -32.16 -11.87
C LYS A 7 55.25 -31.68 -11.28
N ASN A 8 55.05 -31.94 -9.99
CA ASN A 8 54.02 -31.25 -9.20
C ASN A 8 54.35 -29.76 -9.22
N PHE A 9 53.48 -28.98 -9.87
CA PHE A 9 53.45 -27.55 -9.68
C PHE A 9 52.85 -27.30 -8.30
N ASP A 10 53.71 -27.07 -7.30
CA ASP A 10 53.31 -26.46 -6.03
C ASP A 10 52.90 -25.02 -6.35
N GLY A 11 51.65 -24.89 -6.80
CA GLY A 11 51.02 -23.62 -7.08
C GLY A 11 50.94 -22.83 -5.79
N ILE A 12 51.70 -21.74 -5.73
CA ILE A 12 51.52 -20.67 -4.76
C ILE A 12 50.07 -20.19 -4.92
N GLN A 13 49.18 -20.69 -4.07
CA GLN A 13 47.86 -20.13 -3.92
C GLN A 13 48.08 -18.73 -3.37
N ASP A 14 47.87 -17.73 -4.21
CA ASP A 14 47.99 -16.33 -3.85
C ASP A 14 46.85 -15.98 -2.87
N THR A 15 47.09 -16.18 -1.58
CA THR A 15 46.14 -15.95 -0.49
C THR A 15 45.67 -14.49 -0.45
N SER A 16 46.47 -13.57 -0.99
CA SER A 16 46.13 -12.16 -1.19
C SER A 16 44.94 -11.99 -2.15
N LEU A 17 44.94 -12.72 -3.27
CA LEU A 17 43.87 -12.66 -4.27
C LEU A 17 42.53 -13.14 -3.70
N PHE A 18 42.52 -14.29 -3.01
CA PHE A 18 41.30 -14.84 -2.40
C PHE A 18 40.73 -13.93 -1.31
N THR A 19 41.61 -13.31 -0.50
CA THR A 19 41.20 -12.31 0.49
C THR A 19 40.53 -11.12 -0.19
N LYS A 20 41.11 -10.62 -1.29
CA LYS A 20 40.53 -9.47 -2.00
C LYS A 20 39.20 -9.78 -2.68
N ILE A 21 39.03 -11.00 -3.21
CA ILE A 21 37.75 -11.47 -3.77
C ILE A 21 36.68 -11.52 -2.67
N ALA A 22 37.00 -12.02 -1.48
CA ALA A 22 36.05 -12.10 -0.38
C ALA A 22 35.63 -10.71 0.13
N GLU A 23 36.57 -9.76 0.23
CA GLU A 23 36.30 -8.36 0.56
C GLU A 23 35.34 -7.71 -0.45
N LEU A 24 35.69 -7.77 -1.74
CA LEU A 24 34.86 -7.18 -2.81
C LEU A 24 33.49 -7.82 -2.90
N THR A 25 33.39 -9.14 -2.68
CA THR A 25 32.09 -9.84 -2.62
C THR A 25 31.24 -9.33 -1.46
N THR A 26 31.86 -9.03 -0.31
CA THR A 26 31.17 -8.51 0.87
C THR A 26 30.73 -7.06 0.66
N GLU A 27 31.61 -6.22 0.11
CA GLU A 27 31.28 -4.83 -0.28
C GLU A 27 30.13 -4.80 -1.30
N LEU A 28 30.18 -5.66 -2.31
CA LEU A 28 29.11 -5.76 -3.31
C LEU A 28 27.78 -6.21 -2.69
N LYS A 29 27.80 -7.15 -1.74
CA LYS A 29 26.60 -7.57 -1.00
C LYS A 29 26.03 -6.45 -0.13
N ASN A 30 26.90 -5.68 0.53
CA ASN A 30 26.47 -4.53 1.34
C ASN A 30 25.89 -3.43 0.44
N PHE A 31 26.54 -3.13 -0.69
CA PHE A 31 26.03 -2.19 -1.68
C PHE A 31 24.68 -2.64 -2.28
N ALA A 32 24.54 -3.94 -2.57
CA ALA A 32 23.27 -4.52 -3.02
C ALA A 32 22.16 -4.32 -1.97
N ARG A 33 22.43 -4.59 -0.69
CA ARG A 33 21.47 -4.33 0.40
C ARG A 33 21.12 -2.85 0.56
N GLU A 34 22.08 -1.96 0.32
CA GLU A 34 21.82 -0.52 0.37
C GLU A 34 20.99 -0.02 -0.83
N THR A 35 21.05 -0.71 -1.96
CA THR A 35 20.25 -0.40 -3.16
C THR A 35 18.85 -1.02 -3.14
N GLU A 36 18.61 -2.04 -2.32
CA GLU A 36 17.27 -2.61 -2.04
C GLU A 36 16.40 -1.72 -1.14
N LYS A 37 16.93 -0.61 -0.63
CA LYS A 37 16.15 0.32 0.22
C LYS A 37 14.98 0.90 -0.57
N VAL A 38 13.77 0.69 -0.05
CA VAL A 38 12.60 1.42 -0.52
C VAL A 38 12.72 2.89 -0.18
N GLN A 39 12.41 3.71 -1.18
CA GLN A 39 12.20 5.12 -1.00
C GLN A 39 10.71 5.38 -0.77
N PHE A 40 10.35 5.77 0.46
CA PHE A 40 9.03 6.30 0.74
C PHE A 40 8.90 7.70 0.12
N ILE A 41 7.85 7.91 -0.68
CA ILE A 41 7.52 9.20 -1.25
C ILE A 41 6.32 9.76 -0.49
N ARG A 42 6.57 10.83 0.27
CA ARG A 42 5.51 11.60 0.92
C ARG A 42 4.82 12.47 -0.12
N LEU A 43 3.68 12.00 -0.63
CA LEU A 43 2.83 12.80 -1.49
C LEU A 43 1.79 13.54 -0.64
N SER A 44 1.90 14.86 -0.53
CA SER A 44 0.84 15.64 0.11
C SER A 44 -0.44 15.47 -0.71
N ASN A 45 -1.43 14.84 -0.10
CA ASN A 45 -2.70 14.52 -0.75
C ASN A 45 -3.87 14.92 0.14
N LYS A 46 -5.03 15.13 -0.48
CA LYS A 46 -6.29 15.48 0.16
C LYS A 46 -7.41 14.78 -0.59
N ILE A 47 -8.56 14.59 0.04
CA ILE A 47 -9.77 14.19 -0.69
C ILE A 47 -10.22 15.38 -1.53
N ASP A 48 -10.41 15.19 -2.84
CA ASP A 48 -10.76 16.28 -3.78
C ASP A 48 -12.13 16.08 -4.41
N SER A 49 -12.51 14.82 -4.64
CA SER A 49 -13.77 14.49 -5.31
C SER A 49 -14.53 13.43 -4.53
N CYS A 50 -15.85 13.56 -4.58
CA CYS A 50 -16.81 12.62 -4.05
C CYS A 50 -17.88 12.46 -5.11
N LEU A 51 -18.15 11.22 -5.52
CA LEU A 51 -19.11 10.92 -6.60
C LEU A 51 -20.59 11.21 -6.23
N TYR A 52 -20.89 11.70 -5.03
CA TYR A 52 -22.25 12.01 -4.58
C TYR A 52 -22.34 13.27 -3.71
N THR A 53 -21.58 14.33 -4.03
CA THR A 53 -21.76 15.65 -3.40
C THR A 53 -22.93 16.40 -4.02
N ASN A 54 -24.15 15.92 -3.83
CA ASN A 54 -25.34 16.75 -4.06
C ASN A 54 -25.99 17.13 -2.73
N VAL A 55 -25.46 18.23 -2.20
CA VAL A 55 -26.15 19.37 -1.56
C VAL A 55 -27.61 19.09 -1.14
N ASN A 56 -27.82 18.92 0.16
CA ASN A 56 -29.07 19.20 0.88
C ASN A 56 -30.38 18.62 0.31
N SER A 57 -30.39 17.38 -0.18
CA SER A 57 -31.66 16.63 -0.11
C SER A 57 -31.70 15.92 1.25
N SER A 58 -32.63 16.30 2.12
CA SER A 58 -32.92 15.64 3.42
C SER A 58 -33.04 14.12 3.31
N ASP A 59 -33.29 13.63 2.09
CA ASP A 59 -33.66 12.27 1.81
C ASP A 59 -32.48 11.40 1.37
N LYS A 60 -31.24 11.90 1.37
CA LYS A 60 -30.06 11.11 0.96
C LYS A 60 -28.93 11.22 1.96
N ALA A 61 -28.23 10.11 2.16
CA ALA A 61 -26.97 10.13 2.90
C ALA A 61 -25.93 10.99 2.19
N TYR A 62 -25.06 11.61 2.96
CA TYR A 62 -23.97 12.43 2.45
C TYR A 62 -22.74 12.32 3.37
N VAL A 63 -21.61 12.87 2.91
CA VAL A 63 -20.42 13.00 3.75
C VAL A 63 -20.00 14.46 3.86
N THR A 64 -19.42 14.83 5.00
CA THR A 64 -18.69 16.09 5.16
C THR A 64 -17.21 15.81 5.31
N VAL A 65 -16.38 16.58 4.62
CA VAL A 65 -14.92 16.42 4.65
C VAL A 65 -14.29 17.64 5.31
N ASN A 66 -13.65 17.44 6.46
CA ASN A 66 -13.02 18.48 7.27
C ASN A 66 -11.60 18.03 7.66
N GLU A 67 -10.57 18.63 7.05
CA GLU A 67 -9.15 18.42 7.43
C GLU A 67 -8.72 16.94 7.54
N GLY A 68 -9.19 16.08 6.63
CA GLY A 68 -8.86 14.65 6.64
C GLY A 68 -9.86 13.79 7.43
N ARG A 69 -10.72 14.40 8.24
CA ARG A 69 -11.88 13.73 8.82
C ARG A 69 -13.04 13.72 7.81
N ILE A 70 -13.64 12.55 7.64
CA ILE A 70 -14.76 12.31 6.74
C ILE A 70 -15.90 11.76 7.59
N GLU A 71 -16.96 12.55 7.75
CA GLU A 71 -18.11 12.17 8.55
C GLU A 71 -19.26 11.75 7.66
N TYR A 72 -19.81 10.56 7.91
CA TYR A 72 -20.97 10.05 7.19
C TYR A 72 -22.25 10.46 7.91
N HIS A 73 -23.16 11.10 7.18
CA HIS A 73 -24.45 11.53 7.68
C HIS A 73 -25.53 10.67 7.05
N GLU A 74 -26.16 9.82 7.86
CA GLU A 74 -27.29 9.01 7.42
C GLU A 74 -28.56 9.84 7.26
N THR A 75 -29.51 9.31 6.51
CA THR A 75 -30.89 9.82 6.45
C THR A 75 -31.83 8.88 7.21
N GLU A 76 -32.94 9.42 7.72
CA GLU A 76 -33.97 8.65 8.44
C GLU A 76 -34.53 7.51 7.58
N ASN A 77 -34.63 7.74 6.26
CA ASN A 77 -35.01 6.69 5.33
C ASN A 77 -33.80 5.80 5.01
N ARG A 78 -33.60 4.74 5.79
CA ARG A 78 -32.46 3.81 5.65
C ARG A 78 -32.24 3.24 4.25
N LYS A 79 -33.27 3.21 3.39
CA LYS A 79 -33.13 2.76 1.99
C LYS A 79 -32.30 3.72 1.14
N ASN A 80 -32.11 4.94 1.61
CA ASN A 80 -31.36 6.00 0.95
C ASN A 80 -29.97 6.20 1.57
N ASN A 81 -29.55 5.31 2.48
CA ASN A 81 -28.17 5.21 2.94
C ASN A 81 -27.41 4.30 1.97
N TYR A 82 -26.68 4.92 1.06
CA TYR A 82 -25.88 4.23 0.05
C TYR A 82 -24.40 4.43 0.30
N GLU A 83 -23.60 3.63 -0.40
CA GLU A 83 -22.14 3.74 -0.40
C GLU A 83 -21.69 5.04 -1.06
N ILE A 84 -20.79 5.77 -0.37
CA ILE A 84 -20.21 7.00 -0.89
C ILE A 84 -18.73 6.77 -1.13
N VAL A 85 -18.32 6.91 -2.39
CA VAL A 85 -16.93 6.76 -2.83
C VAL A 85 -16.24 8.12 -2.89
N LEU A 86 -15.04 8.17 -2.32
CA LEU A 86 -14.18 9.35 -2.20
C LEU A 86 -12.82 9.04 -2.80
N TYR A 87 -12.26 10.00 -3.51
CA TYR A 87 -10.94 9.87 -4.13
C TYR A 87 -9.99 10.93 -3.62
N ALA A 88 -8.73 10.55 -3.54
CA ALA A 88 -7.66 11.50 -3.31
C ALA A 88 -7.46 12.40 -4.55
N LYS A 89 -6.90 13.59 -4.34
CA LYS A 89 -6.63 14.58 -5.39
C LYS A 89 -5.65 14.08 -6.43
N ASN A 90 -4.58 13.45 -5.94
CA ASN A 90 -3.44 13.06 -6.74
C ASN A 90 -3.37 11.53 -6.81
N SER A 91 -3.08 11.02 -8.01
CA SER A 91 -2.75 9.61 -8.22
C SER A 91 -1.30 9.31 -7.80
N PHE A 92 -1.04 8.06 -7.45
CA PHE A 92 0.30 7.52 -7.28
C PHE A 92 0.78 6.97 -8.61
N ASN A 93 1.94 7.46 -9.05
CA ASN A 93 2.50 7.15 -10.35
C ASN A 93 3.86 6.50 -10.18
N LYS A 94 4.15 5.54 -11.06
CA LYS A 94 5.50 5.02 -11.21
C LYS A 94 6.36 6.08 -11.89
N GLU A 95 7.39 6.55 -11.21
CA GLU A 95 8.41 7.38 -11.86
C GLU A 95 9.34 6.46 -12.67
N LEU A 96 9.40 6.68 -13.99
CA LEU A 96 10.05 5.76 -14.94
C LEU A 96 11.59 5.68 -14.83
N ASN A 97 12.24 6.41 -13.93
CA ASN A 97 13.70 6.52 -13.86
C ASN A 97 14.30 6.31 -12.45
N CYS A 98 13.60 5.66 -11.54
CA CYS A 98 14.15 5.40 -10.21
C CYS A 98 14.93 4.08 -10.17
N CYS A 99 16.19 4.14 -9.73
CA CYS A 99 16.98 2.93 -9.44
C CYS A 99 16.56 2.22 -8.13
N ARG A 100 15.53 2.74 -7.45
CA ARG A 100 15.01 2.21 -6.17
C ARG A 100 13.53 1.91 -6.27
N SER A 101 13.07 1.01 -5.42
CA SER A 101 11.65 0.78 -5.23
C SER A 101 11.01 2.04 -4.62
N ILE A 102 9.89 2.47 -5.19
CA ILE A 102 9.10 3.60 -4.68
C ILE A 102 7.94 3.05 -3.87
N LEU A 103 7.73 3.57 -2.66
CA LEU A 103 6.58 3.28 -1.81
C LEU A 103 5.72 4.53 -1.65
N PHE A 104 4.44 4.39 -1.95
CA PHE A 104 3.40 5.32 -1.51
C PHE A 104 2.52 4.63 -0.46
N TYR A 105 2.04 5.39 0.52
CA TYR A 105 1.30 4.86 1.66
C TYR A 105 0.35 5.89 2.26
N PHE A 106 -0.83 5.46 2.66
CA PHE A 106 -1.79 6.26 3.44
C PHE A 106 -2.49 5.40 4.48
N GLU A 107 -3.01 6.04 5.54
CA GLU A 107 -3.77 5.40 6.61
C GLU A 107 -5.19 5.97 6.72
N VAL A 108 -6.12 5.12 7.12
CA VAL A 108 -7.52 5.42 7.36
C VAL A 108 -7.88 4.85 8.73
N LYS A 109 -8.18 5.73 9.67
CA LYS A 109 -8.63 5.38 11.01
C LYS A 109 -10.15 5.33 11.03
N MET A 110 -10.67 4.17 11.39
CA MET A 110 -12.11 3.92 11.44
C MET A 110 -12.74 4.59 12.63
N ILE A 111 -13.86 5.28 12.41
CA ILE A 111 -14.70 5.87 13.45
C ILE A 111 -16.02 5.12 13.43
N MET A 112 -16.29 4.40 14.52
CA MET A 112 -17.53 3.67 14.67
C MET A 112 -18.62 4.65 15.10
N ASP A 113 -19.50 4.95 14.17
CA ASP A 113 -20.81 5.50 14.48
C ASP A 113 -21.72 4.32 14.88
N ASN A 114 -22.83 4.54 15.59
CA ASN A 114 -23.63 3.53 16.34
C ASN A 114 -24.33 2.43 15.48
N TYR A 115 -23.74 1.96 14.39
CA TYR A 115 -24.38 1.16 13.35
C TYR A 115 -23.88 -0.27 13.29
N SER A 116 -24.80 -1.23 13.31
CA SER A 116 -24.49 -2.67 13.26
C SER A 116 -24.09 -3.19 11.88
N ASN A 117 -24.29 -2.40 10.81
CA ASN A 117 -24.11 -2.81 9.41
C ASN A 117 -23.16 -1.90 8.64
N SER A 118 -22.32 -1.14 9.34
CA SER A 118 -21.34 -0.25 8.71
C SER A 118 -20.29 -1.05 7.93
N TYR A 119 -19.91 -0.55 6.76
CA TYR A 119 -18.75 -1.06 6.04
C TYR A 119 -17.97 0.06 5.36
N ALA A 120 -16.71 -0.25 5.05
CA ALA A 120 -15.87 0.60 4.24
C ALA A 120 -15.05 -0.24 3.26
N GLU A 121 -14.64 0.37 2.16
CA GLU A 121 -13.58 -0.15 1.30
C GLU A 121 -12.42 0.83 1.27
N ILE A 122 -11.19 0.31 1.28
CA ILE A 122 -9.97 1.11 1.23
C ILE A 122 -9.04 0.51 0.20
N GLY A 123 -8.51 1.33 -0.71
CA GLY A 123 -7.51 0.89 -1.66
C GLY A 123 -7.29 1.90 -2.78
N PHE A 124 -7.35 1.39 -4.00
CA PHE A 124 -7.20 2.20 -5.21
C PHE A 124 -8.39 2.01 -6.14
N GLU A 125 -8.70 3.06 -6.90
CA GLU A 125 -9.71 3.02 -7.94
C GLU A 125 -9.38 1.95 -8.99
N GLU A 126 -10.42 1.18 -9.32
CA GLU A 126 -10.55 0.17 -10.37
C GLU A 126 -9.30 -0.05 -11.24
N VAL A 127 -8.35 -0.81 -10.69
CA VAL A 127 -7.30 -1.42 -11.50
C VAL A 127 -7.97 -2.53 -12.30
N LYS A 128 -7.93 -2.43 -13.63
CA LYS A 128 -8.50 -3.44 -14.51
C LYS A 128 -8.05 -4.84 -14.06
N GLU A 129 -9.01 -5.75 -13.92
CA GLU A 129 -8.80 -7.18 -13.63
C GLU A 129 -8.39 -7.53 -12.20
N VAL A 130 -8.17 -6.56 -11.30
CA VAL A 130 -7.75 -6.85 -9.91
C VAL A 130 -8.47 -5.96 -8.91
N ASN A 131 -9.09 -6.58 -7.90
CA ASN A 131 -9.69 -5.86 -6.78
C ASN A 131 -8.59 -5.27 -5.89
N ALA A 132 -8.22 -4.01 -6.15
CA ALA A 132 -7.18 -3.27 -5.45
C ALA A 132 -7.63 -2.70 -4.09
N THR A 133 -8.69 -3.23 -3.50
CA THR A 133 -9.30 -2.78 -2.24
C THR A 133 -9.40 -3.90 -1.20
N ILE A 134 -9.42 -3.52 0.08
CA ILE A 134 -9.89 -4.38 1.16
C ILE A 134 -11.32 -4.01 1.54
N TYR A 135 -12.10 -5.02 1.94
CA TYR A 135 -13.46 -4.84 2.44
C TYR A 135 -13.46 -4.89 3.96
N LEU A 136 -13.92 -3.82 4.61
CA LEU A 136 -13.96 -3.68 6.06
C LEU A 136 -15.41 -3.75 6.55
N SER A 137 -15.80 -4.90 7.12
CA SER A 137 -17.15 -5.08 7.64
C SER A 137 -17.19 -6.14 8.73
N ASN A 138 -18.03 -5.91 9.72
CA ASN A 138 -18.33 -6.90 10.75
C ASN A 138 -19.48 -7.84 10.33
N ALA A 139 -20.23 -7.50 9.28
CA ALA A 139 -21.28 -8.36 8.71
C ALA A 139 -20.68 -9.45 7.80
N PRO A 140 -21.37 -10.59 7.58
CA PRO A 140 -20.96 -11.56 6.56
C PRO A 140 -20.81 -10.91 5.18
N TYR A 141 -19.81 -11.34 4.40
CA TYR A 141 -19.52 -10.84 3.06
C TYR A 141 -19.19 -12.02 2.14
N SER A 142 -19.70 -12.01 0.92
CA SER A 142 -19.55 -13.10 -0.05
C SER A 142 -18.80 -12.70 -1.32
N GLY A 143 -18.15 -11.53 -1.35
CA GLY A 143 -17.33 -11.12 -2.49
C GLY A 143 -15.89 -11.60 -2.38
N ASP A 144 -15.14 -11.41 -3.46
CA ASP A 144 -13.77 -11.92 -3.62
C ASP A 144 -12.71 -11.06 -2.91
N ASN A 145 -13.11 -9.92 -2.34
CA ASN A 145 -12.20 -9.01 -1.65
C ASN A 145 -11.69 -9.61 -0.33
N GLN A 146 -10.47 -9.24 0.05
CA GLN A 146 -9.99 -9.58 1.38
C GLN A 146 -10.82 -8.83 2.43
N LYS A 147 -11.55 -9.60 3.23
CA LYS A 147 -12.50 -9.10 4.22
C LYS A 147 -11.89 -9.07 5.62
N PHE A 148 -12.00 -7.95 6.31
CA PHE A 148 -11.53 -7.81 7.68
C PHE A 148 -12.56 -7.16 8.60
N ASN A 149 -12.61 -7.64 9.84
CA ASN A 149 -13.40 -7.03 10.90
C ASN A 149 -12.64 -5.84 11.51
N TRP A 150 -13.38 -4.88 12.03
CA TRP A 150 -12.83 -3.66 12.60
C TRP A 150 -13.62 -3.18 13.82
N LYS A 151 -12.96 -2.41 14.67
CA LYS A 151 -13.56 -1.71 15.82
C LYS A 151 -13.21 -0.22 15.75
N ASN A 152 -13.92 0.58 16.54
CA ASN A 152 -13.63 2.00 16.66
C ASN A 152 -12.14 2.26 16.95
N GLY A 153 -11.54 3.17 16.19
CA GLY A 153 -10.14 3.56 16.32
C GLY A 153 -9.13 2.60 15.68
N ASP A 154 -9.54 1.47 15.10
CA ASP A 154 -8.64 0.67 14.27
C ASP A 154 -8.15 1.51 13.08
N THR A 155 -6.85 1.49 12.82
CA THR A 155 -6.23 2.19 11.69
C THR A 155 -5.80 1.19 10.64
N PHE A 156 -6.28 1.38 9.41
CA PHE A 156 -5.94 0.56 8.26
C PHE A 156 -5.10 1.37 7.30
N GLY A 157 -3.96 0.84 6.89
CA GLY A 157 -3.13 1.49 5.88
C GLY A 157 -3.09 0.71 4.59
N CYS A 158 -2.96 1.43 3.49
CA CYS A 158 -2.82 0.89 2.15
C CYS A 158 -1.54 1.47 1.54
N GLY A 159 -0.67 0.58 1.06
CA GLY A 159 0.56 0.97 0.38
C GLY A 159 0.71 0.28 -0.94
N VAL A 160 1.33 0.97 -1.90
CA VAL A 160 1.76 0.40 -3.17
C VAL A 160 3.26 0.54 -3.31
N VAL A 161 3.90 -0.55 -3.75
CA VAL A 161 5.31 -0.57 -4.09
C VAL A 161 5.49 -0.70 -5.59
N PHE A 162 6.21 0.25 -6.17
CA PHE A 162 6.68 0.21 -7.55
C PHE A 162 8.16 -0.18 -7.56
N PRO A 163 8.51 -1.41 -7.97
CA PRO A 163 9.91 -1.83 -8.04
C PRO A 163 10.66 -1.09 -9.17
N PRO A 164 11.99 -0.97 -9.05
CA PRO A 164 12.81 -0.27 -10.04
C PRO A 164 12.92 -1.03 -11.36
N ASN A 165 12.86 -2.37 -11.30
CA ASN A 165 12.93 -3.22 -12.47
C ASN A 165 11.52 -3.47 -13.04
N LYS A 166 11.42 -3.46 -14.37
CA LYS A 166 10.18 -3.82 -15.09
C LYS A 166 9.83 -5.30 -14.96
N SER A 167 10.79 -6.17 -14.65
CA SER A 167 10.56 -7.61 -14.48
C SER A 167 9.98 -8.01 -13.12
N THR A 168 9.72 -7.04 -12.24
CA THR A 168 9.08 -7.28 -10.95
C THR A 168 7.76 -6.52 -10.95
N ASP A 169 6.69 -7.24 -10.61
CA ASP A 169 5.37 -6.67 -10.56
C ASP A 169 5.25 -5.66 -9.41
N SER A 170 4.48 -4.61 -9.65
CA SER A 170 4.10 -3.71 -8.56
C SER A 170 3.11 -4.44 -7.67
N TYR A 171 3.04 -4.09 -6.39
CA TYR A 171 2.09 -4.74 -5.50
C TYR A 171 1.50 -3.78 -4.49
N ILE A 172 0.27 -4.08 -4.09
CA ILE A 172 -0.43 -3.42 -3.00
C ILE A 172 -0.32 -4.30 -1.76
N PHE A 173 -0.13 -3.68 -0.60
CA PHE A 173 -0.24 -4.34 0.69
C PHE A 173 -1.09 -3.50 1.63
N PHE A 174 -1.67 -4.19 2.60
CA PHE A 174 -2.49 -3.57 3.62
C PHE A 174 -1.88 -3.75 4.99
N THR A 175 -2.31 -2.91 5.92
CA THR A 175 -1.87 -2.95 7.31
C THR A 175 -3.06 -2.68 8.22
N LYS A 176 -3.00 -3.20 9.44
CA LYS A 176 -3.91 -2.88 10.54
C LYS A 176 -3.09 -2.54 11.77
N ASN A 177 -3.28 -1.35 12.33
CA ASN A 177 -2.60 -0.84 13.52
C ASN A 177 -1.07 -1.04 13.42
N GLY A 178 -0.49 -0.66 12.27
CA GLY A 178 0.95 -0.73 12.00
C GLY A 178 1.51 -2.12 11.69
N LYS A 179 0.68 -3.15 11.53
CA LYS A 179 1.12 -4.51 11.16
C LYS A 179 0.58 -4.90 9.79
N LYS A 180 1.39 -5.56 8.95
CA LYS A 180 0.94 -6.09 7.65
C LYS A 180 -0.29 -6.98 7.83
N LEU A 181 -1.25 -6.85 6.92
CA LEU A 181 -2.56 -7.47 6.95
C LEU A 181 -2.83 -8.17 5.62
N GLY A 182 -3.33 -9.41 5.69
CA GLY A 182 -3.72 -10.15 4.50
C GLY A 182 -2.56 -10.53 3.57
N LYS A 183 -2.91 -10.89 2.34
CA LYS A 183 -1.98 -11.14 1.25
C LYS A 183 -1.76 -9.86 0.46
N SER A 184 -0.55 -9.66 -0.05
CA SER A 184 -0.30 -8.61 -1.03
C SER A 184 -1.05 -8.92 -2.34
N ILE A 185 -1.47 -7.87 -3.03
CA ILE A 185 -2.16 -7.93 -4.32
C ILE A 185 -1.14 -7.56 -5.39
N GLN A 186 -0.82 -8.51 -6.28
CA GLN A 186 0.07 -8.24 -7.41
C GLN A 186 -0.67 -7.44 -8.48
N LEU A 187 -0.01 -6.42 -8.99
CA LEU A 187 -0.48 -5.59 -10.10
C LEU A 187 0.23 -6.06 -11.36
N GLN A 188 -0.54 -6.31 -12.42
CA GLN A 188 0.04 -6.66 -13.72
C GLN A 188 0.93 -5.52 -14.27
N GLU A 189 1.72 -5.82 -15.30
CA GLU A 189 2.66 -4.86 -15.90
C GLU A 189 1.94 -3.57 -16.37
N ASN A 190 2.55 -2.41 -16.09
CA ASN A 190 2.14 -1.06 -16.53
C ASN A 190 0.92 -0.44 -15.82
N VAL A 191 0.67 -0.79 -14.55
CA VAL A 191 -0.30 -0.06 -13.73
C VAL A 191 0.30 1.28 -13.29
N ASP A 192 -0.18 2.35 -13.93
CA ASP A 192 0.11 3.75 -13.58
C ASP A 192 -1.19 4.45 -13.14
N ASN A 193 -1.07 5.64 -12.56
CA ASN A 193 -2.20 6.47 -12.11
C ASN A 193 -3.11 5.82 -11.07
N LEU A 194 -2.52 5.11 -10.10
CA LEU A 194 -3.28 4.52 -9.00
C LEU A 194 -3.88 5.62 -8.12
N LEU A 195 -5.21 5.80 -8.20
CA LEU A 195 -5.89 6.83 -7.42
C LEU A 195 -6.37 6.25 -6.08
N PRO A 196 -5.84 6.72 -4.93
CA PRO A 196 -6.33 6.25 -3.64
C PRO A 196 -7.84 6.50 -3.50
N SER A 197 -8.56 5.48 -3.06
CA SER A 197 -10.02 5.52 -2.91
C SER A 197 -10.46 5.00 -1.53
N ILE A 198 -11.54 5.58 -1.04
CA ILE A 198 -12.22 5.18 0.19
C ILE A 198 -13.72 5.17 -0.10
N SER A 199 -14.36 4.03 0.10
CA SER A 199 -15.81 3.91 0.06
C SER A 199 -16.37 3.75 1.46
N LEU A 200 -17.45 4.46 1.79
CA LEU A 200 -18.04 4.46 3.13
C LEU A 200 -19.54 4.17 3.06
N CYS A 201 -20.03 3.38 4.01
CA CYS A 201 -21.45 3.22 4.25
C CYS A 201 -21.69 3.10 5.76
N LEU A 202 -22.41 4.08 6.33
CA LEU A 202 -22.75 4.16 7.75
C LEU A 202 -21.53 4.14 8.68
N CYS A 203 -20.41 4.72 8.25
CA CYS A 203 -19.26 4.96 9.12
C CYS A 203 -18.46 6.19 8.68
N SER A 204 -17.81 6.79 9.66
CA SER A 204 -16.89 7.91 9.49
C SER A 204 -15.44 7.45 9.56
N VAL A 205 -14.52 8.26 9.05
CA VAL A 205 -13.08 7.95 9.07
C VAL A 205 -12.22 9.21 9.25
N GLU A 206 -10.98 9.01 9.68
CA GLU A 206 -9.89 9.99 9.63
C GLU A 206 -8.82 9.47 8.66
N VAL A 207 -8.41 10.28 7.68
CA VAL A 207 -7.46 9.90 6.64
C VAL A 207 -6.15 10.64 6.81
N ASN A 208 -5.06 9.89 6.81
CA ASN A 208 -3.70 10.40 6.87
C ASN A 208 -2.94 10.04 5.58
N PHE A 209 -2.73 11.02 4.70
CA PHE A 209 -1.84 10.91 3.53
C PHE A 209 -0.38 11.25 3.87
N GLY A 210 0.00 11.07 5.13
CA GLY A 210 1.30 11.42 5.67
C GLY A 210 1.38 12.85 6.15
N ASN A 211 0.29 13.51 6.52
CA ASN A 211 0.37 14.80 7.24
C ASN A 211 0.83 14.58 8.69
N ASP A 212 0.44 13.44 9.28
CA ASP A 212 0.83 12.98 10.61
C ASP A 212 1.69 11.71 10.54
N TYR A 213 2.21 11.28 11.69
CA TYR A 213 2.92 10.00 11.83
C TYR A 213 2.02 8.82 11.46
N PHE A 214 2.57 7.87 10.72
CA PHE A 214 1.93 6.59 10.46
C PHE A 214 2.11 5.63 11.63
N TYR A 215 1.14 4.76 11.87
CA TYR A 215 1.30 3.61 12.75
C TYR A 215 2.24 2.56 12.14
N TYR A 216 2.19 2.41 10.82
CA TYR A 216 3.12 1.54 10.10
C TYR A 216 4.48 2.20 9.94
N ASP A 217 5.53 1.49 10.33
CA ASP A 217 6.91 1.92 10.11
C ASP A 217 7.31 1.67 8.65
N VAL A 218 7.00 2.64 7.78
CA VAL A 218 7.33 2.59 6.34
C VAL A 218 8.84 2.47 6.08
N SER A 219 9.70 2.85 7.03
CA SER A 219 11.16 2.72 6.89
C SER A 219 11.64 1.26 6.98
N LYS A 220 10.80 0.37 7.55
CA LYS A 220 11.06 -1.07 7.73
C LYS A 220 10.31 -1.94 6.72
N HIS A 221 9.87 -1.38 5.59
CA HIS A 221 9.11 -2.18 4.62
C HIS A 221 9.95 -3.30 3.98
N TYR A 222 11.28 -3.14 3.97
CA TYR A 222 12.29 -4.11 3.53
C TYR A 222 13.38 -4.30 4.57
#